data_AF-A0ABD5PI26-F1
#
_entry.id   AF-A0ABD5PI26-F1
#
_cell.length_a   1.000
_cell.length_b   1.000
_cell.length_c   1.000
_cell.angle_alpha   90.00
_cell.angle_beta   90.00
_cell.angle_gamma   90.00
#
_symmetry.space_group_name_H-M   'P 1'
#
loop_
_entity.id
_entity.type
_entity.pdbx_description
1 polymer ?
#
loop_
_entity_poly.entity_id
_entity_poly.type
_entity_poly.pdbx_seq_one_letter_code
_entity_poly.pdbx_strand_id
1 'polypeptide(L)'
;MSQDIEETVYRSSTGEFVTESQIWARFEAGDWTPCCWDTETGREWVGTTDDELLALSPVDDERLPAYVRLERSERGYVVHSE
;
A
#
# COMPACT_ATOMS: atom_id res chain seq x y z
N MET A 1 15.99 18.31 -7.59
CA MET A 1 16.10 16.87 -7.90
C MET A 1 14.81 16.26 -7.39
N SER A 2 13.90 15.93 -8.31
CA SER A 2 12.74 15.10 -8.01
C SER A 2 13.28 13.82 -7.41
N GLN A 3 12.90 13.48 -6.18
CA GLN A 3 13.13 12.13 -5.71
C GLN A 3 12.10 11.30 -6.44
N ASP A 4 12.53 10.59 -7.48
CA ASP A 4 11.74 9.49 -8.04
C ASP A 4 11.59 8.48 -6.90
N ILE A 5 10.46 8.56 -6.20
CA ILE A 5 10.10 7.56 -5.20
C ILE A 5 9.63 6.36 -6.01
N GLU A 6 10.45 5.31 -6.12
CA GLU A 6 10.04 4.03 -6.74
C GLU A 6 9.02 3.26 -5.86
N GLU A 7 8.32 3.94 -4.96
CA GLU A 7 7.38 3.33 -4.04
C GLU A 7 5.95 3.52 -4.55
N THR A 8 5.24 2.42 -4.77
CA THR A 8 3.81 2.49 -5.09
C THR A 8 3.00 2.67 -3.81
N VAL A 9 2.10 3.65 -3.80
CA VAL A 9 1.09 3.80 -2.75
C VAL A 9 -0.22 3.21 -3.20
N TYR A 10 -0.85 2.43 -2.33
CA TYR A 10 -2.16 1.83 -2.53
C TYR A 10 -3.17 2.45 -1.57
N ARG A 11 -4.39 2.61 -2.05
CA ARG A 11 -5.56 2.91 -1.21
C ARG A 11 -6.35 1.63 -1.00
N SER A 12 -6.61 1.29 0.26
CA SER A 12 -7.44 0.15 0.63
C SER A 12 -8.92 0.45 0.42
N SER A 13 -9.74 -0.61 0.40
CA SER A 13 -11.21 -0.51 0.43
C SER A 13 -11.75 0.15 1.70
N THR A 14 -10.98 0.19 2.80
CA THR A 14 -11.31 0.93 4.03
C THR A 14 -10.98 2.43 3.90
N GLY A 15 -10.24 2.83 2.86
CA GLY A 15 -9.85 4.21 2.59
C GLY A 15 -8.49 4.59 3.16
N GLU A 16 -7.85 3.68 3.89
CA GLU A 16 -6.47 3.82 4.39
C GLU A 16 -5.47 3.71 3.24
N PHE A 17 -4.28 4.27 3.46
CA PHE A 17 -3.19 4.24 2.51
C PHE A 17 -2.06 3.36 3.03
N VAL A 18 -1.45 2.61 2.11
CA VAL A 18 -0.37 1.68 2.42
C VAL A 18 0.64 1.68 1.29
N THR A 19 1.92 1.59 1.60
CA THR A 19 2.97 1.45 0.59
C THR A 19 3.20 -0.01 0.20
N GLU A 20 3.81 -0.26 -0.95
CA GLU A 20 4.27 -1.59 -1.36
C GLU A 20 5.16 -2.25 -0.30
N SER A 21 6.10 -1.51 0.26
CA SER A 21 6.98 -1.95 1.36
C SER A 21 6.20 -2.38 2.59
N GLN A 22 5.14 -1.64 2.94
CA GLN A 22 4.27 -1.99 4.06
C GLN A 22 3.37 -3.20 3.76
N ILE A 23 3.00 -3.45 2.49
CA ILE A 23 2.30 -4.67 2.07
C ILE A 23 3.23 -5.86 2.30
N TRP A 24 4.46 -5.81 1.77
CA TRP A 24 5.46 -6.86 1.95
C TRP A 24 5.76 -7.14 3.42
N ALA A 25 5.94 -6.09 4.24
CA ALA A 25 6.18 -6.25 5.66
C ALA A 25 5.03 -6.99 6.39
N ARG A 26 3.77 -6.78 5.97
CA ARG A 26 2.61 -7.49 6.53
C ARG A 26 2.53 -8.95 6.06
N PHE A 27 2.92 -9.24 4.83
CA PHE A 27 3.06 -10.61 4.36
C PHE A 27 4.14 -11.36 5.14
N GLU A 28 5.30 -10.75 5.36
CA GLU A 28 6.40 -11.34 6.14
C GLU A 28 6.03 -11.55 7.60
N ALA A 29 5.23 -10.65 8.19
CA ALA A 29 4.72 -10.79 9.55
C ALA A 29 3.63 -11.87 9.67
N GLY A 30 3.03 -12.28 8.55
CA GLY A 30 1.87 -13.18 8.53
C GLY A 30 0.55 -12.49 8.89
N ASP A 31 0.53 -11.16 8.94
CA ASP A 31 -0.68 -10.37 9.19
C ASP A 31 -1.62 -10.43 8.00
N TRP A 32 -1.07 -10.40 6.78
CA TRP A 32 -1.81 -10.46 5.52
C TRP A 32 -1.41 -11.67 4.68
N THR A 33 -2.32 -12.16 3.85
CA THR A 33 -2.09 -13.23 2.87
C THR A 33 -2.48 -12.75 1.47
N PRO A 34 -1.63 -12.89 0.44
CA PRO A 34 -2.00 -12.53 -0.93
C PRO A 34 -3.12 -13.44 -1.45
N CYS A 35 -4.14 -12.86 -2.09
CA CYS A 35 -5.27 -13.62 -2.63
C CYS A 35 -5.33 -13.57 -4.16
N CYS A 36 -5.36 -12.37 -4.75
CA CYS A 36 -5.50 -12.17 -6.18
C CYS A 36 -4.83 -10.88 -6.62
N TRP A 37 -4.35 -10.85 -7.87
CA TRP A 37 -3.76 -9.69 -8.51
C TRP A 37 -4.44 -9.51 -9.87
N ASP A 38 -4.94 -8.29 -10.15
CA ASP A 38 -5.35 -7.86 -11.49
C ASP A 38 -4.21 -7.10 -12.19
N THR A 39 -3.58 -7.75 -13.18
CA THR A 39 -2.41 -7.23 -13.86
C THR A 39 -2.71 -6.06 -14.79
N GLU A 40 -3.98 -5.88 -15.18
CA GLU A 40 -4.39 -4.76 -16.04
C GLU A 40 -4.49 -3.46 -15.24
N THR A 41 -4.98 -3.54 -13.99
CA THR A 41 -5.22 -2.36 -13.14
C THR A 41 -4.18 -2.17 -12.04
N GLY A 42 -3.35 -3.17 -11.78
CA GLY A 42 -2.44 -3.21 -10.63
C GLY A 42 -3.16 -3.38 -9.30
N ARG A 43 -4.47 -3.69 -9.31
CA ARG A 43 -5.23 -3.92 -8.08
C ARG A 43 -4.85 -5.26 -7.46
N GLU A 44 -4.65 -5.25 -6.16
CA GLU A 44 -4.37 -6.44 -5.37
C GLU A 44 -5.48 -6.70 -4.35
N TRP A 45 -5.75 -7.97 -4.06
CA TRP A 45 -6.61 -8.38 -2.97
C TRP A 45 -5.81 -9.18 -1.95
N VAL A 46 -5.95 -8.81 -0.68
CA VAL A 46 -5.25 -9.42 0.44
C VAL A 46 -6.24 -9.82 1.52
N GLY A 47 -6.07 -11.02 2.08
CA GLY A 47 -6.78 -11.48 3.27
C GLY A 47 -6.07 -10.99 4.52
N THR A 48 -6.81 -10.57 5.53
CA THR A 48 -6.28 -10.15 6.84
C THR A 48 -6.48 -11.26 7.89
N THR A 49 -5.84 -11.12 9.06
CA THR A 49 -6.03 -12.02 10.21
C THR A 49 -7.46 -12.03 10.76
N ASP A 50 -8.27 -11.02 10.45
CA ASP A 50 -9.66 -10.90 10.90
C ASP A 50 -10.65 -11.57 9.92
N ASP A 51 -10.16 -12.42 9.01
CA ASP A 51 -10.90 -13.03 7.90
C ASP A 51 -11.57 -11.99 6.96
N GLU A 52 -11.05 -10.76 6.94
CA GLU A 52 -11.48 -9.71 6.02
C GLU A 52 -10.68 -9.74 4.71
N LEU A 53 -11.33 -9.37 3.60
CA LEU A 53 -10.68 -9.19 2.31
C LEU A 53 -10.57 -7.71 1.98
N LEU A 54 -9.35 -7.20 1.88
CA LEU A 54 -9.05 -5.83 1.48
C LEU A 54 -8.70 -5.77 -0.01
N ALA A 55 -9.29 -4.81 -0.72
CA ALA A 55 -8.89 -4.46 -2.07
C ALA A 55 -7.94 -3.26 -2.02
N LEU A 56 -6.75 -3.40 -2.60
CA LEU A 56 -5.70 -2.39 -2.67
C LEU A 56 -5.62 -1.87 -4.10
N SER A 57 -5.98 -0.60 -4.30
CA SER A 57 -5.88 0.03 -5.62
C SER A 57 -4.67 0.97 -5.66
N PRO A 58 -3.78 0.86 -6.65
CA PRO A 58 -2.65 1.77 -6.77
C PRO A 58 -3.18 3.20 -6.96
N VAL A 59 -2.46 4.16 -6.39
CA VAL A 59 -2.78 5.59 -6.44
C VAL A 59 -1.68 6.28 -7.23
N ASP A 60 -2.08 7.00 -8.28
CA ASP A 60 -1.16 7.85 -9.02
C ASP A 60 -0.60 8.94 -8.07
N ASP A 61 0.71 9.21 -8.11
CA ASP A 61 1.36 10.18 -7.25
C ASP A 61 0.70 11.57 -7.30
N GLU A 62 0.26 12.00 -8.49
CA GLU A 62 -0.42 13.27 -8.70
C GLU A 62 -1.82 13.33 -8.04
N ARG A 63 -2.37 12.18 -7.66
CA ARG A 63 -3.69 12.02 -7.03
C ARG A 63 -3.59 11.70 -5.55
N LEU A 64 -2.37 11.57 -5.00
CA LEU A 64 -2.19 11.42 -3.57
C LEU A 64 -2.67 12.69 -2.85
N PRO A 65 -3.52 12.55 -1.82
CA PRO A 65 -3.93 13.71 -1.04
C PRO A 65 -2.74 14.38 -0.35
N ALA A 66 -2.75 15.71 -0.24
CA ALA A 66 -1.65 16.48 0.35
C ALA A 66 -1.36 16.16 1.83
N TYR A 67 -2.30 15.49 2.52
CA TYR A 67 -2.13 15.03 3.90
C TYR A 67 -1.41 13.67 4.00
N VAL A 68 -1.25 12.96 2.87
CA VAL A 68 -0.48 11.71 2.82
C VAL A 68 0.98 12.06 2.62
N ARG A 69 1.83 11.67 3.58
CA ARG A 69 3.27 11.82 3.50
C ARG A 69 3.94 10.46 3.56
N LEU A 70 4.98 10.30 2.74
CA LEU A 70 5.84 9.13 2.77
C LEU A 70 7.09 9.45 3.58
N GLU A 71 7.39 8.61 4.56
CA GLU A 71 8.63 8.68 5.32
C GLU A 71 9.48 7.45 5.05
N ARG A 72 10.78 7.66 4.80
CA ARG A 72 11.72 6.57 4.59
C ARG A 72 12.02 5.90 5.94
N SER A 73 11.94 4.57 5.96
CA SER A 73 12.28 3.70 7.08
C SER A 73 13.39 2.71 6.71
N GLU A 74 13.80 1.88 7.66
CA GLU A 74 14.77 0.79 7.40
C GLU A 74 14.23 -0.29 6.45
N ARG A 75 12.91 -0.42 6.33
CA ARG A 75 12.22 -1.47 5.55
C ARG A 75 11.54 -0.96 4.28
N GLY A 76 11.87 0.27 3.84
CA GLY A 76 11.20 0.93 2.72
C GLY A 76 10.48 2.20 3.18
N TYR A 77 9.27 2.47 2.70
CA TYR A 77 8.53 3.68 3.08
C TYR A 77 7.30 3.38 3.92
N VAL A 78 6.95 4.31 4.80
CA VAL A 78 5.73 4.28 5.64
C VAL A 78 4.84 5.45 5.28
N VAL A 79 3.55 5.20 5.09
CA VAL A 79 2.55 6.27 4.98
C VAL A 79 2.22 6.85 6.36
N HIS A 80 2.27 8.17 6.45
CA HIS A 80 1.63 8.95 7.49
C HIS A 80 0.48 9.76 6.88
N SER A 81 -0.73 9.57 7.41
CA SER A 81 -1.91 10.37 7.10
C SER A 81 -2.37 11.08 8.36
N GLU A 82 -2.24 12.41 8.39
CA GLU A 82 -2.69 13.28 9.50
C GLU A 82 -4.08 13.86 9.24
#